data_AF-A0A2R8BUL6-F1
#
_entry.id   AF-A0A2R8BUL6-F1
#
_cell.length_a   1.000
_cell.length_b   1.000
_cell.length_c   1.000
_cell.angle_alpha   90.00
_cell.angle_beta   90.00
_cell.angle_gamma   90.00
#
_symmetry.space_group_name_H-M   'P 1'
#
loop_
_entity.id
_entity.type
_entity.pdbx_description
1 polymer ?
#
loop_
_entity_poly.entity_id
_entity_poly.type
_entity_poly.pdbx_seq_one_letter_code
_entity_poly.pdbx_strand_id
1 'polypeptide(L)'
;MHIHIKGRPTMSDASVIDSNYKVTADELRQFIERFERLEQEKKDIADAQKEVMAEAKGRGYDTKVMRKIIAMRKRDKDDIAEEEAVLEMYMEALGMS
;
A
#
# COMPACT_ATOMS: atom_id res chain seq x y z
N MET A 1 -11.10 -25.51 -55.31
CA MET A 1 -11.80 -24.64 -54.34
C MET A 1 -12.24 -25.51 -53.15
N HIS A 2 -11.48 -25.54 -52.06
CA HIS A 2 -11.92 -26.16 -50.81
C HIS A 2 -11.97 -25.09 -49.74
N ILE A 3 -13.18 -24.58 -49.52
CA ILE A 3 -13.55 -23.62 -48.49
C ILE A 3 -13.43 -24.33 -47.14
N HIS A 4 -12.39 -24.00 -46.36
CA HIS A 4 -12.30 -24.42 -44.96
C HIS A 4 -13.32 -23.61 -44.15
N ILE A 5 -14.43 -24.25 -43.82
CA ILE A 5 -15.45 -23.75 -42.89
C ILE A 5 -14.81 -23.74 -41.50
N LYS A 6 -14.57 -22.55 -40.92
CA LYS A 6 -14.17 -22.43 -39.51
C LYS A 6 -15.32 -22.99 -38.65
N GLY A 7 -15.03 -24.07 -37.91
CA GLY A 7 -16.01 -24.76 -37.07
C GLY A 7 -16.68 -23.83 -36.06
N ARG A 8 -18.01 -23.93 -35.96
CA ARG A 8 -18.81 -23.28 -34.92
C ARG A 8 -18.49 -23.95 -33.58
N PRO A 9 -18.19 -23.20 -32.50
CA PRO A 9 -17.88 -23.79 -31.20
C PRO A 9 -19.06 -24.63 -30.70
N THR A 10 -18.75 -25.78 -30.11
CA THR A 10 -19.74 -26.74 -29.60
C THR A 10 -20.35 -26.23 -28.28
N MET A 11 -21.56 -26.68 -27.90
CA MET A 11 -22.21 -26.26 -26.64
C MET A 11 -21.35 -26.54 -25.40
N SER A 12 -20.51 -27.58 -25.43
CA SER A 12 -19.56 -27.88 -24.36
C SER A 12 -18.47 -26.81 -24.22
N ASP A 13 -17.92 -26.30 -25.33
CA ASP A 13 -16.90 -25.24 -25.28
C ASP A 13 -17.48 -23.94 -24.71
N ALA A 14 -18.72 -23.60 -25.10
CA ALA A 14 -19.40 -22.42 -24.56
C ALA A 14 -19.63 -22.51 -23.04
N SER A 15 -19.97 -23.69 -22.51
CA SER A 15 -20.17 -23.91 -21.07
C SER A 15 -18.87 -23.87 -20.26
N VAL A 16 -17.74 -24.35 -20.83
CA VAL A 16 -16.42 -24.28 -20.19
C VAL A 16 -15.93 -22.84 -20.14
N ILE A 17 -16.15 -22.09 -21.22
CA ILE A 17 -15.81 -20.67 -21.28
C ILE A 17 -16.61 -19.86 -20.24
N ASP A 18 -17.93 -20.05 -20.14
CA ASP A 18 -18.78 -19.40 -19.12
C ASP A 18 -18.34 -19.76 -17.69
N SER A 19 -17.99 -21.03 -17.46
CA SER A 19 -17.48 -21.48 -16.16
C SER A 19 -16.15 -20.81 -15.80
N ASN A 20 -15.22 -20.74 -16.75
CA ASN A 20 -13.94 -20.04 -16.56
C ASN A 20 -14.15 -18.54 -16.30
N TYR A 21 -15.03 -17.88 -17.04
CA TYR A 21 -15.36 -16.47 -16.81
C TYR A 21 -15.93 -16.24 -15.40
N LYS A 22 -16.83 -17.09 -14.93
CA LYS A 22 -17.37 -17.02 -13.56
C LYS A 22 -16.28 -17.18 -12.50
N VAL A 23 -15.39 -18.16 -12.67
CA VAL A 23 -14.25 -18.37 -11.74
C VAL A 23 -13.34 -17.13 -11.68
N THR A 24 -13.01 -16.53 -12.84
CA THR A 24 -12.19 -15.31 -12.88
C THR A 24 -12.90 -14.08 -12.28
N ALA A 25 -14.22 -13.98 -12.44
CA ALA A 25 -15.01 -12.89 -11.87
C ALA A 25 -15.12 -13.00 -10.34
N ASP A 26 -15.25 -14.22 -9.81
CA ASP A 26 -15.31 -14.46 -8.36
C ASP A 26 -13.96 -14.18 -7.69
N GLU A 27 -12.84 -14.54 -8.33
CA GLU A 27 -11.50 -14.20 -7.83
C GLU A 27 -11.27 -12.68 -7.82
N LEU A 28 -11.61 -11.98 -8.91
CA LEU A 28 -11.51 -10.53 -8.98
C LEU A 28 -12.36 -9.86 -7.88
N ARG A 29 -13.59 -10.34 -7.65
CA ARG A 29 -14.46 -9.84 -6.58
C ARG A 29 -13.79 -9.97 -5.21
N GLN A 30 -13.17 -11.10 -4.91
CA GLN A 30 -12.47 -11.30 -3.64
C GLN A 30 -11.29 -10.31 -3.45
N PHE A 31 -10.52 -10.02 -4.52
CA PHE A 31 -9.47 -9.01 -4.44
C PHE A 31 -10.04 -7.62 -4.14
N ILE A 32 -11.12 -7.23 -4.83
CA ILE A 32 -11.79 -5.93 -4.63
C ILE A 32 -12.32 -5.81 -3.20
N GLU A 33 -13.08 -6.79 -2.72
CA GLU A 33 -13.67 -6.76 -1.38
C GLU A 33 -12.59 -6.70 -0.27
N ARG A 34 -11.49 -7.44 -0.43
CA ARG A 34 -10.35 -7.33 0.51
C ARG A 34 -9.73 -5.95 0.48
N PHE A 35 -9.56 -5.34 -0.70
CA PHE A 35 -9.00 -4.00 -0.83
C PHE A 35 -9.92 -2.93 -0.23
N GLU A 36 -11.22 -2.99 -0.49
CA GLU A 36 -12.21 -2.06 0.07
C GLU A 36 -12.25 -2.13 1.60
N ARG A 37 -12.16 -3.34 2.17
CA ARG A 37 -12.04 -3.52 3.61
C ARG A 37 -10.76 -2.86 4.15
N LEU A 38 -9.61 -3.05 3.49
CA LEU A 38 -8.35 -2.42 3.89
C LEU A 38 -8.41 -0.89 3.80
N GLU A 39 -9.07 -0.34 2.79
CA GLU A 39 -9.28 1.12 2.68
C GLU A 39 -10.18 1.65 3.79
N GLN A 40 -11.21 0.90 4.20
CA GLN A 40 -12.03 1.27 5.35
C GLN A 40 -11.23 1.21 6.66
N GLU A 41 -10.48 0.13 6.90
CA GLU A 41 -9.60 0.00 8.07
C GLU A 41 -8.58 1.15 8.14
N LYS A 42 -7.96 1.50 7.00
CA LYS A 42 -7.03 2.63 6.89
C LYS A 42 -7.70 3.95 7.24
N LYS A 43 -8.95 4.17 6.80
CA LYS A 43 -9.73 5.36 7.16
C LYS A 43 -9.99 5.41 8.66
N ASP A 44 -10.44 4.31 9.26
CA ASP A 44 -10.74 4.23 10.70
C ASP A 44 -9.47 4.51 11.53
N ILE A 45 -8.32 3.96 11.12
CA ILE A 45 -7.02 4.24 11.74
C ILE A 45 -6.64 5.70 11.60
N ALA A 46 -6.84 6.30 10.41
CA ALA A 46 -6.52 7.71 10.18
C ALA A 46 -7.39 8.63 11.04
N ASP A 47 -8.66 8.30 11.23
CA ASP A 47 -9.56 9.06 12.09
C ASP A 47 -9.19 8.91 13.57
N ALA A 48 -8.87 7.70 14.04
CA ALA A 48 -8.34 7.49 15.39
C ALA A 48 -7.03 8.28 15.64
N GLN A 49 -6.13 8.35 14.65
CA GLN A 49 -4.92 9.18 14.74
C GLN A 49 -5.24 10.68 14.88
N LYS A 50 -6.28 11.17 14.19
CA LYS A 50 -6.72 12.57 14.33
C LYS A 50 -7.29 12.85 15.72
N GLU A 51 -8.05 11.91 16.28
CA GLU A 51 -8.60 12.03 17.64
C GLU A 51 -7.49 12.15 18.68
N VAL A 52 -6.46 11.30 18.62
CA VAL A 52 -5.28 11.38 19.50
C VAL A 52 -4.60 12.75 19.40
N MET A 53 -4.44 13.27 18.19
CA MET A 53 -3.84 14.59 17.98
C MET A 53 -4.74 15.73 18.51
N ALA A 54 -6.05 15.61 18.36
CA ALA A 54 -7.01 16.57 18.88
C ALA A 54 -7.02 16.58 20.41
N GLU A 55 -6.98 15.41 21.04
CA GLU A 55 -6.87 15.25 22.48
C GLU A 55 -5.56 15.86 23.00
N ALA A 56 -4.43 15.56 22.37
CA ALA A 56 -3.14 16.14 22.73
C ALA A 56 -3.17 17.67 22.64
N LYS A 57 -3.79 18.23 21.59
CA LYS A 57 -3.98 19.68 21.46
C LYS A 57 -4.85 20.24 22.59
N GLY A 58 -5.95 19.58 22.95
CA GLY A 58 -6.82 19.98 24.06
C GLY A 58 -6.12 19.96 25.42
N ARG A 59 -5.13 19.09 25.59
CA ARG A 59 -4.24 19.03 26.77
C ARG A 59 -3.08 20.02 26.73
N GLY A 60 -2.92 20.81 25.66
CA GLY A 60 -1.89 21.85 25.55
C GLY A 60 -0.59 21.42 24.87
N TYR A 61 -0.51 20.22 24.28
CA TYR A 61 0.68 19.78 23.54
C TYR A 61 0.75 20.40 22.13
N ASP A 62 1.96 20.69 21.65
CA ASP A 62 2.20 21.08 20.26
C ASP A 62 2.17 19.86 19.33
N THR A 63 1.03 19.67 18.66
CA THR A 63 0.85 18.57 17.70
C THR A 63 1.77 18.63 16.47
N LYS A 64 2.34 19.79 16.11
CA LYS A 64 3.34 19.87 15.02
C LYS A 64 4.65 19.25 15.48
N VAL A 65 5.08 19.54 16.70
CA VAL A 65 6.28 18.95 17.30
C VAL A 65 6.10 17.44 17.49
N MET A 66 4.93 17.00 17.96
CA MET A 66 4.63 15.56 18.09
C MET A 66 4.71 14.82 16.74
N ARG A 67 4.16 15.40 15.66
CA ARG A 67 4.28 14.79 14.32
C ARG A 67 5.74 14.69 13.86
N LYS A 68 6.58 15.69 14.15
CA LYS A 68 8.03 15.61 13.87
C LYS A 68 8.68 14.45 14.62
N ILE A 69 8.38 14.31 15.92
CA ILE A 69 8.91 13.20 16.74
C ILE A 69 8.46 11.85 16.18
N ILE A 70 7.19 11.70 15.82
CA ILE A 70 6.67 10.45 15.22
C ILE A 70 7.38 10.16 13.89
N ALA A 71 7.57 11.16 13.03
CA ALA A 71 8.29 11.00 11.77
C ALA A 71 9.75 10.58 12.00
N MET A 72 10.45 11.24 12.95
CA MET A 72 11.81 10.86 13.35
C MET A 72 11.88 9.42 13.87
N ARG A 73 10.87 8.99 14.64
CA ARG A 73 10.78 7.62 15.17
C ARG A 73 10.37 6.59 14.12
N LYS A 74 9.80 7.02 13.00
CA LYS A 74 9.43 6.17 11.87
C LYS A 74 10.57 5.94 10.88
N ARG A 75 11.59 6.79 10.89
CA ARG A 75 12.79 6.58 10.06
C ARG A 75 13.35 5.20 10.39
N ASP A 76 13.60 4.41 9.34
CA ASP A 76 14.15 3.07 9.52
C ASP A 76 15.55 3.19 10.13
N LYS A 77 15.96 2.22 10.95
CA LYS A 77 17.33 2.18 11.45
C LYS A 77 18.33 2.11 10.30
N ASP A 78 17.92 1.50 9.19
CA ASP A 78 18.72 1.39 7.98
C ASP A 78 18.83 2.74 7.25
N ASP A 79 17.74 3.52 7.16
CA ASP A 79 17.77 4.89 6.63
C ASP A 79 18.66 5.83 7.47
N ILE A 80 18.64 5.64 8.79
CA ILE A 80 19.50 6.39 9.71
C ILE A 80 20.96 5.98 9.51
N ALA A 81 21.24 4.69 9.40
CA ALA A 81 22.60 4.17 9.20
C ALA A 81 23.19 4.58 7.85
N GLU A 82 22.40 4.57 6.77
CA GLU A 82 22.84 5.07 5.46
C GLU A 82 23.18 6.56 5.50
N GLU A 83 22.32 7.39 6.11
CA GLU A 83 22.61 8.82 6.27
C GLU A 83 23.84 9.07 7.15
N GLU A 84 24.01 8.34 8.25
CA GLU A 84 25.17 8.44 9.13
C GLU A 84 26.46 8.06 8.41
N ALA A 85 26.46 6.99 7.61
CA ALA A 85 27.62 6.58 6.81
C ALA A 85 28.01 7.62 5.75
N VAL A 86 27.03 8.23 5.09
CA VAL A 86 27.29 9.31 4.12
C VAL A 86 27.81 10.56 4.82
N LEU A 87 27.27 10.88 6.00
CA LEU A 87 27.71 12.02 6.80
C LEU A 87 29.16 11.85 7.27
N GLU A 88 29.52 10.67 7.76
CA GLU A 88 30.86 10.33 8.21
C GLU A 88 31.88 10.49 7.07
N MET A 89 31.57 9.94 5.89
CA MET A 89 32.40 10.12 4.68
C MET A 89 32.61 11.60 4.33
N TYR A 90 31.59 12.45 4.45
CA TYR A 90 31.72 13.88 4.20
C TYR A 90 32.54 14.59 5.29
N MET A 91 32.38 14.22 6.56
CA MET A 91 33.18 14.78 7.65
C MET A 91 34.66 14.43 7.51
N GLU A 92 34.98 13.19 7.13
CA GLU A 92 36.35 12.77 6.79
C GLU A 92 36.92 13.59 5.63
N ALA A 93 36.15 13.75 4.54
CA ALA A 93 36.57 14.52 3.37
C ALA A 93 36.82 16.02 3.69
N LEU A 94 36.11 16.56 4.69
CA LEU A 94 36.26 17.93 5.15
C LEU A 94 37.31 18.09 6.28
N GLY A 95 37.93 16.99 6.74
CA GLY A 95 38.89 17.01 7.84
C GLY A 95 38.28 17.41 9.19
N MET A 96 36.98 17.09 9.37
CA MET A 96 36.19 17.42 10.56
C MET A 96 36.11 16.27 11.57
N SER A 97 36.95 15.23 11.42
CA SER A 97 37.08 14.05 12.30
C SER A 97 37.77 14.38 13.63
#